data_AF-A0A1J4UP70-F1
#
_entry.id   AF-A0A1J4UP70-F1
#
_cell.length_a   1.000
_cell.length_b   1.000
_cell.length_c   1.000
_cell.angle_alpha   90.00
_cell.angle_beta   90.00
_cell.angle_gamma   90.00
#
_symmetry.space_group_name_H-M   'P 1'
#
loop_
_entity.id
_entity.type
_entity.pdbx_description
1 polymer ?
#
loop_
_entity_poly.entity_id
_entity_poly.type
_entity_poly.pdbx_seq_one_letter_code
_entity_poly.pdbx_strand_id
1 'polypeptide(L)'
;MTKQVGWYLAPRTERISRLLAERMPHLEFAFWDLSEFMPAFHNVRRNMIFVECEKLVREEVVRVLAGDPKLRDFLIISGERKPKTVNEEWANAKSTEEIRDVIVVLARKDFGETEVFEGNARVPTLERRLIDLVYYSLKGFLPITLDEAINALEWCLNNRGVSITRMQRYATRRYIGWFFSISLYSLVENKRVNENWIDPRYLESGKRNYEAVLGVGRR
;
A
#
# COMPACT_ATOMS: atom_id res chain seq x y z
N MET A 1 26.53 2.47 -2.26
CA MET A 1 26.19 1.04 -2.15
C MET A 1 24.68 0.89 -2.15
N THR A 2 24.09 0.55 -3.29
CA THR A 2 22.66 0.20 -3.38
C THR A 2 22.46 -1.14 -2.66
N LYS A 3 21.89 -1.10 -1.44
CA LYS A 3 21.39 -2.32 -0.80
C LYS A 3 20.39 -2.95 -1.77
N GLN A 4 20.68 -4.17 -2.24
CA GLN A 4 19.66 -4.98 -2.90
C GLN A 4 18.47 -5.06 -1.94
N VAL A 5 17.34 -4.47 -2.33
CA VAL A 5 16.06 -4.66 -1.65
C VAL A 5 15.67 -6.09 -1.95
N GLY A 6 16.03 -6.99 -1.05
CA GLY A 6 15.78 -8.41 -1.21
C GLY A 6 14.27 -8.68 -1.22
N TRP A 7 13.87 -9.63 -2.05
CA TRP A 7 12.49 -10.10 -2.22
C TRP A 7 12.01 -10.96 -1.03
N TYR A 8 12.31 -10.53 0.20
CA TYR A 8 12.06 -11.30 1.42
C TYR A 8 10.87 -10.73 2.17
N LEU A 9 9.98 -11.63 2.59
CA LEU A 9 8.94 -11.29 3.56
C LEU A 9 9.59 -11.10 4.92
N ALA A 10 9.12 -10.10 5.69
CA ALA A 10 9.46 -10.03 7.09
C ALA A 10 9.03 -11.34 7.80
N PRO A 11 9.74 -11.82 8.83
CA PRO A 11 9.45 -13.12 9.45
C PRO A 11 7.98 -13.32 9.88
N ARG A 12 7.31 -12.23 10.30
CA ARG A 12 5.88 -12.26 10.68
C ARG A 12 4.97 -12.44 9.46
N THR A 13 5.25 -11.74 8.39
CA THR A 13 4.54 -11.86 7.11
C THR A 13 4.75 -13.24 6.48
N GLU A 14 5.96 -13.79 6.61
CA GLU A 14 6.27 -15.16 6.19
C GLU A 14 5.46 -16.21 6.96
N ARG A 15 5.29 -16.04 8.27
CA ARG A 15 4.44 -16.93 9.10
C ARG A 15 3.00 -16.97 8.60
N ILE A 16 2.42 -15.82 8.25
CA ILE A 16 1.05 -15.74 7.70
C ILE A 16 1.00 -16.40 6.32
N SER A 17 2.00 -16.15 5.48
CA SER A 17 2.11 -16.76 4.16
C SER A 17 2.14 -18.28 4.22
N ARG A 18 2.94 -18.87 5.13
CA ARG A 18 3.00 -20.33 5.32
C ARG A 18 1.66 -20.89 5.81
N LEU A 19 1.01 -20.22 6.76
CA LEU A 19 -0.29 -20.64 7.28
C LEU A 19 -1.35 -20.68 6.17
N LEU A 20 -1.44 -19.65 5.33
CA LEU A 20 -2.40 -19.65 4.22
C LEU A 20 -2.04 -20.67 3.14
N ALA A 21 -0.76 -20.90 2.86
CA ALA A 21 -0.33 -21.94 1.94
C ALA A 21 -0.70 -23.35 2.43
N GLU A 22 -0.65 -23.60 3.74
CA GLU A 22 -1.07 -24.88 4.34
C GLU A 22 -2.60 -25.06 4.35
N ARG A 23 -3.34 -24.00 4.67
CA ARG A 23 -4.80 -24.05 4.84
C ARG A 23 -5.59 -23.89 3.54
N MET A 24 -5.03 -23.17 2.58
CA MET A 24 -5.68 -22.80 1.33
C MET A 24 -4.71 -22.96 0.14
N PRO A 25 -4.16 -24.17 -0.09
CA PRO A 25 -3.06 -24.40 -1.04
C PRO A 25 -3.41 -24.12 -2.50
N HIS A 26 -4.71 -24.11 -2.84
CA HIS A 26 -5.21 -23.86 -4.19
C HIS A 26 -5.39 -22.38 -4.52
N LEU A 27 -5.22 -21.51 -3.52
CA LEU A 27 -5.38 -20.07 -3.69
C LEU A 27 -4.03 -19.39 -3.80
N GLU A 28 -3.99 -18.38 -4.67
CA GLU A 28 -2.83 -17.52 -4.81
C GLU A 28 -2.99 -16.26 -3.98
N PHE A 29 -1.90 -15.89 -3.32
CA PHE A 29 -1.83 -14.75 -2.43
C PHE A 29 -0.59 -13.92 -2.74
N ALA A 30 -0.71 -12.61 -2.51
CA ALA A 30 0.48 -11.80 -2.30
C ALA A 30 0.48 -11.18 -0.91
N PHE A 31 1.71 -10.97 -0.44
CA PHE A 31 1.98 -10.54 0.91
C PHE A 31 2.94 -9.37 0.87
N TRP A 32 2.65 -8.37 1.70
CA TRP A 32 3.56 -7.28 1.99
C TRP A 32 3.21 -6.64 3.32
N ASP A 33 4.08 -5.78 3.83
CA ASP A 33 3.85 -5.09 5.08
C ASP A 33 4.46 -3.68 5.05
N LEU A 34 4.22 -2.91 6.11
CA LEU A 34 4.67 -1.53 6.23
C LEU A 34 6.13 -1.38 6.67
N SER A 35 6.87 -2.45 6.96
CA SER A 35 8.20 -2.36 7.60
C SER A 35 9.15 -1.43 6.86
N GLU A 36 9.10 -1.43 5.52
CA GLU A 36 9.95 -0.59 4.69
C GLU A 36 9.56 0.90 4.69
N PHE A 37 8.33 1.22 5.09
CA PHE A 37 7.79 2.57 5.14
C PHE A 37 7.74 3.15 6.57
N MET A 38 7.91 2.30 7.60
CA MET A 38 7.85 2.73 9.00
C MET A 38 8.70 3.97 9.34
N PRO A 39 9.91 4.17 8.78
CA PRO A 39 10.67 5.40 9.03
C PRO A 39 9.99 6.70 8.58
N ALA A 40 9.02 6.61 7.67
CA ALA A 40 8.28 7.75 7.12
C ALA A 40 6.95 8.03 7.84
N PHE A 41 6.52 7.15 8.74
CA PHE A 41 5.27 7.34 9.46
C PHE A 41 5.49 8.00 10.82
N HIS A 42 4.63 8.97 11.14
CA HIS A 42 4.67 9.67 12.42
C HIS A 42 3.69 9.08 13.44
N ASN A 43 2.52 8.62 13.01
CA ASN A 43 1.46 8.14 13.91
C ASN A 43 1.18 6.63 13.80
N VAL A 44 1.73 5.96 12.78
CA VAL A 44 1.67 4.50 12.65
C VAL A 44 2.77 3.89 13.52
N ARG A 45 2.39 3.34 14.68
CA ARG A 45 3.32 2.68 15.63
C ARG A 45 3.34 1.17 15.55
N ARG A 46 2.40 0.57 14.81
CA ARG A 46 2.27 -0.88 14.65
C ARG A 46 2.40 -1.24 13.19
N ASN A 47 3.03 -2.38 12.92
CA ASN A 47 3.15 -2.85 11.56
C ASN A 47 1.77 -3.33 11.06
N MET A 48 1.52 -3.12 9.77
CA MET A 48 0.37 -3.69 9.09
C MET A 48 0.85 -4.65 8.02
N ILE A 49 0.25 -5.82 7.99
CA ILE A 49 0.52 -6.88 7.03
C ILE A 49 -0.67 -6.98 6.09
N PHE A 50 -0.41 -6.91 4.81
CA PHE A 50 -1.40 -6.96 3.76
C PHE A 50 -1.39 -8.34 3.13
N VAL A 51 -2.58 -8.94 3.09
CA VAL A 51 -2.85 -10.20 2.39
C VAL A 51 -3.78 -9.87 1.24
N GLU A 52 -3.24 -9.92 0.03
CA GLU A 52 -4.03 -9.73 -1.18
C GLU A 52 -4.47 -11.08 -1.74
N CYS A 53 -5.78 -11.25 -1.95
CA CYS A 53 -6.39 -12.46 -2.48
C CYS A 53 -7.50 -12.14 -3.48
N GLU A 54 -8.03 -13.18 -4.14
CA GLU A 54 -9.23 -13.05 -4.96
C GLU A 54 -10.42 -12.52 -4.14
N LYS A 55 -11.27 -11.71 -4.77
CA LYS A 55 -12.41 -11.10 -4.09
C LYS A 55 -13.36 -12.12 -3.47
N LEU A 56 -13.61 -13.24 -4.16
CA LEU A 56 -14.59 -14.25 -3.76
C LEU A 56 -14.19 -15.02 -2.50
N VAL A 57 -12.88 -15.19 -2.27
CA VAL A 57 -12.34 -15.97 -1.15
C VAL A 57 -11.97 -15.11 0.05
N ARG A 58 -12.06 -13.77 -0.06
CA ARG A 58 -11.61 -12.84 0.99
C ARG A 58 -12.24 -13.11 2.35
N GLU A 59 -13.56 -13.28 2.42
CA GLU A 59 -14.25 -13.53 3.70
C GLU A 59 -13.94 -14.91 4.27
N GLU A 60 -13.52 -15.86 3.43
CA GLU A 60 -13.01 -17.15 3.87
C GLU A 60 -11.60 -17.00 4.45
N VAL A 61 -10.73 -16.24 3.78
CA VAL A 61 -9.37 -15.92 4.24
C VAL A 61 -9.42 -15.23 5.61
N VAL A 62 -10.29 -14.23 5.78
CA VAL A 62 -10.51 -13.55 7.07
C VAL A 62 -10.92 -14.56 8.15
N ARG A 63 -11.85 -15.48 7.84
CA ARG A 63 -12.28 -16.52 8.79
C ARG A 63 -11.15 -17.49 9.15
N VAL A 64 -10.35 -17.93 8.18
CA VAL A 64 -9.20 -18.80 8.41
C VAL A 64 -8.18 -18.13 9.31
N LEU A 65 -7.83 -16.87 9.04
CA LEU A 65 -6.88 -16.12 9.85
C LEU A 65 -7.43 -15.86 11.26
N ALA A 66 -8.69 -15.47 11.39
CA ALA A 66 -9.31 -15.14 12.68
C ALA A 66 -9.54 -16.37 13.56
N GLY A 67 -9.69 -17.55 12.95
CA GLY A 67 -9.83 -18.83 13.65
C GLY A 67 -8.52 -19.43 14.13
N ASP A 68 -7.35 -18.93 13.70
CA ASP A 68 -6.07 -19.54 14.06
C ASP A 68 -5.57 -19.07 15.45
N PRO A 69 -5.40 -19.98 16.43
CA PRO A 69 -4.93 -19.63 17.77
C PRO A 69 -3.56 -18.95 17.79
N LYS A 70 -2.74 -19.16 16.75
CA LYS A 70 -1.40 -18.59 16.61
C LYS A 70 -1.42 -17.10 16.25
N LEU A 71 -2.58 -16.56 15.85
CA LEU A 71 -2.78 -15.17 15.42
C LEU A 71 -3.64 -14.37 16.40
N ARG A 72 -3.82 -14.82 17.64
CA ARG A 72 -4.62 -14.13 18.67
C ARG A 72 -4.11 -12.72 19.02
N ASP A 73 -2.82 -12.46 18.80
CA ASP A 73 -2.17 -11.16 19.00
C ASP A 73 -2.28 -10.22 17.77
N PHE A 74 -3.01 -10.63 16.73
CA PHE A 74 -3.25 -9.84 15.52
C PHE A 74 -4.70 -9.36 15.48
N LEU A 75 -4.89 -8.09 15.09
CA LEU A 75 -6.19 -7.63 14.61
C LEU A 75 -6.33 -8.00 13.13
N ILE A 76 -7.43 -8.64 12.74
CA ILE A 76 -7.66 -9.03 11.34
C ILE A 76 -8.83 -8.22 10.78
N ILE A 77 -8.57 -7.48 9.70
CA ILE A 77 -9.50 -6.54 9.09
C ILE A 77 -9.76 -6.94 7.63
N SER A 78 -11.02 -6.83 7.20
CA SER A 78 -11.42 -6.94 5.78
C SER A 78 -11.39 -5.56 5.12
N GLY A 79 -10.50 -5.35 4.14
CA GLY A 79 -10.18 -4.03 3.56
C GLY A 79 -11.18 -3.45 2.55
N GLU A 80 -12.44 -3.91 2.54
CA GLU A 80 -13.55 -3.23 1.85
C GLU A 80 -14.74 -2.91 2.78
N ARG A 81 -14.59 -3.09 4.11
CA ARG A 81 -15.62 -2.60 5.05
C ARG A 81 -15.65 -1.07 5.01
N LYS A 82 -16.80 -0.47 5.33
CA LYS A 82 -16.96 0.99 5.35
C LYS A 82 -15.80 1.62 6.17
N PRO A 83 -15.22 2.76 5.74
CA PRO A 83 -14.07 3.38 6.41
C PRO A 83 -14.23 3.56 7.93
N LYS A 84 -15.48 3.80 8.39
CA LYS A 84 -15.81 3.94 9.82
C LYS A 84 -15.49 2.68 10.63
N THR A 85 -15.90 1.51 10.15
CA THR A 85 -15.64 0.23 10.86
C THR A 85 -14.16 -0.11 10.97
N VAL A 86 -13.35 0.20 9.96
CA VAL A 86 -11.89 -0.04 9.98
C VAL A 86 -11.20 0.90 10.98
N ASN A 87 -11.57 2.18 11.00
CA ASN A 87 -11.01 3.16 11.94
C ASN A 87 -11.46 2.91 13.39
N GLU A 88 -12.70 2.47 13.61
CA GLU A 88 -13.22 2.09 14.92
C GLU A 88 -12.54 0.82 15.46
N GLU A 89 -12.43 -0.24 14.64
CA GLU A 89 -11.69 -1.47 14.99
C GLU A 89 -10.21 -1.15 15.30
N TRP A 90 -9.60 -0.24 14.53
CA TRP A 90 -8.23 0.24 14.77
C TRP A 90 -8.07 1.08 16.04
N ALA A 91 -8.98 2.02 16.30
CA ALA A 91 -8.97 2.83 17.51
C ALA A 91 -9.12 1.95 18.76
N ASN A 92 -10.03 0.98 18.72
CA ASN A 92 -10.22 0.00 19.78
C ASN A 92 -8.97 -0.89 19.98
N ALA A 93 -8.29 -1.25 18.90
CA ALA A 93 -7.05 -2.01 19.01
C ALA A 93 -5.89 -1.20 19.60
N LYS A 94 -5.81 0.11 19.33
CA LYS A 94 -4.79 1.00 19.94
C LYS A 94 -4.87 1.03 21.47
N SER A 95 -6.06 0.86 22.05
CA SER A 95 -6.24 0.82 23.52
C SER A 95 -5.85 -0.51 24.18
N THR A 96 -5.74 -1.60 23.42
CA THR A 96 -5.32 -2.91 23.92
C THR A 96 -3.82 -3.12 23.66
N GLU A 97 -3.03 -3.24 24.73
CA GLU A 97 -1.58 -3.56 24.66
C GLU A 97 -1.30 -4.96 24.11
N GLU A 98 -2.32 -5.83 24.08
CA GLU A 98 -2.22 -7.22 23.62
C GLU A 98 -2.09 -7.37 22.09
N ILE A 99 -2.62 -6.40 21.32
CA ILE A 99 -2.58 -6.45 19.85
C ILE A 99 -1.27 -5.86 19.34
N ARG A 100 -0.45 -6.71 18.71
CA ARG A 100 0.91 -6.34 18.28
C ARG A 100 0.95 -5.82 16.85
N ASP A 101 0.24 -6.48 15.95
CA ASP A 101 0.21 -6.16 14.52
C ASP A 101 -1.21 -6.26 13.98
N VAL A 102 -1.41 -5.75 12.77
CA VAL A 102 -2.70 -5.80 12.08
C VAL A 102 -2.54 -6.49 10.74
N ILE A 103 -3.45 -7.41 10.43
CA ILE A 103 -3.57 -8.06 9.13
C ILE A 103 -4.75 -7.43 8.40
N VAL A 104 -4.49 -6.84 7.24
CA VAL A 104 -5.51 -6.30 6.35
C VAL A 104 -5.65 -7.22 5.14
N VAL A 105 -6.81 -7.86 5.02
CA VAL A 105 -7.13 -8.73 3.88
C VAL A 105 -7.79 -7.90 2.79
N LEU A 106 -7.11 -7.76 1.67
CA LEU A 106 -7.51 -6.93 0.54
C LEU A 106 -8.03 -7.80 -0.61
N ALA A 107 -9.18 -7.41 -1.17
CA ALA A 107 -9.65 -8.00 -2.42
C ALA A 107 -8.87 -7.41 -3.60
N ARG A 108 -8.27 -8.27 -4.43
CA ARG A 108 -7.76 -7.89 -5.75
C ARG A 108 -8.92 -7.78 -6.72
N LYS A 109 -8.95 -6.70 -7.50
CA LYS A 109 -9.96 -6.51 -8.54
C LYS A 109 -9.72 -7.37 -9.79
N ASP A 110 -8.48 -7.74 -10.08
CA ASP A 110 -8.10 -8.30 -11.39
C ASP A 110 -7.16 -9.51 -11.24
N PHE A 111 -7.65 -10.60 -10.68
CA PHE A 111 -6.93 -11.87 -10.74
C PHE A 111 -7.07 -12.42 -12.16
N GLY A 112 -5.99 -12.42 -12.95
CA GLY A 112 -5.92 -13.13 -14.23
C GLY A 112 -5.85 -12.29 -15.51
N GLU A 113 -6.21 -11.00 -15.51
CA GLU A 113 -6.13 -10.17 -16.72
C GLU A 113 -5.20 -8.96 -16.49
N THR A 114 -3.99 -9.02 -17.06
CA THR A 114 -3.03 -7.91 -17.20
C THR A 114 -2.27 -7.35 -15.98
N GLU A 115 -2.26 -8.01 -14.81
CA GLU A 115 -1.20 -7.76 -13.82
C GLU A 115 0.04 -8.63 -14.15
N VAL A 116 0.90 -8.13 -15.04
CA VAL A 116 2.30 -8.62 -15.09
C VAL A 116 2.90 -8.36 -13.72
N PHE A 117 3.01 -9.41 -12.89
CA PHE A 117 3.81 -9.40 -11.69
C PHE A 117 5.27 -9.22 -12.10
N GLU A 118 5.73 -7.98 -12.21
CA GLU A 118 7.16 -7.71 -12.28
C GLU A 118 7.75 -7.97 -10.88
N GLY A 119 8.15 -9.21 -10.58
CA GLY A 119 8.67 -9.61 -9.28
C GLY A 119 8.37 -11.07 -8.94
N ASN A 120 8.62 -11.48 -7.69
CA ASN A 120 8.10 -12.75 -7.18
C ASN A 120 6.56 -12.60 -7.01
N ALA A 121 5.76 -13.50 -7.59
CA ALA A 121 4.29 -13.45 -7.56
C ALA A 121 3.71 -13.27 -6.14
N ARG A 122 4.45 -13.70 -5.11
CA ARG A 122 4.08 -13.57 -3.70
C ARG A 122 4.44 -12.23 -3.05
N VAL A 123 5.38 -11.45 -3.60
CA VAL A 123 5.90 -10.21 -2.97
C VAL A 123 5.93 -9.07 -3.99
N PRO A 124 4.98 -8.11 -3.91
CA PRO A 124 4.94 -6.97 -4.82
C PRO A 124 6.19 -6.08 -4.74
N THR A 125 6.57 -5.42 -5.84
CA THR A 125 7.71 -4.46 -5.82
C THR A 125 7.45 -3.29 -4.86
N LEU A 126 8.52 -2.61 -4.45
CA LEU A 126 8.40 -1.42 -3.60
C LEU A 126 7.49 -0.36 -4.23
N GLU A 127 7.64 -0.10 -5.53
CA GLU A 127 6.81 0.85 -6.28
C GLU A 127 5.33 0.48 -6.26
N ARG A 128 5.00 -0.81 -6.44
CA ARG A 128 3.62 -1.26 -6.37
C ARG A 128 3.05 -1.06 -4.96
N ARG A 129 3.78 -1.49 -3.92
CA ARG A 129 3.36 -1.36 -2.52
C ARG A 129 3.10 0.09 -2.14
N LEU A 130 3.96 1.00 -2.61
CA LEU A 130 3.82 2.43 -2.36
C LEU A 130 2.58 3.03 -3.02
N ILE A 131 2.30 2.64 -4.27
CA ILE A 131 1.08 3.06 -4.97
C ILE A 131 -0.18 2.43 -4.35
N ASP A 132 -0.12 1.16 -3.95
CA ASP A 132 -1.23 0.50 -3.28
C ASP A 132 -1.53 1.16 -1.93
N LEU A 133 -0.50 1.52 -1.15
CA LEU A 133 -0.64 2.31 0.07
C LEU A 133 -1.36 3.64 -0.18
N VAL A 134 -0.95 4.40 -1.19
CA VAL A 134 -1.62 5.66 -1.56
C VAL A 134 -3.06 5.41 -2.00
N TYR A 135 -3.30 4.41 -2.86
CA TYR A 135 -4.63 4.06 -3.36
C TYR A 135 -5.60 3.73 -2.22
N TYR A 136 -5.22 2.80 -1.34
CA TYR A 136 -6.11 2.35 -0.27
C TYR A 136 -6.30 3.43 0.81
N SER A 137 -5.28 4.25 1.08
CA SER A 137 -5.41 5.42 1.97
C SER A 137 -6.35 6.48 1.38
N LEU A 138 -6.24 6.77 0.08
CA LEU A 138 -7.13 7.70 -0.63
C LEU A 138 -8.61 7.22 -0.60
N LYS A 139 -8.84 5.90 -0.62
CA LYS A 139 -10.18 5.31 -0.50
C LYS A 139 -10.68 5.20 0.94
N GLY A 140 -9.84 5.50 1.93
CA GLY A 140 -10.17 5.33 3.34
C GLY A 140 -10.33 3.86 3.75
N PHE A 141 -9.69 2.94 3.04
CA PHE A 141 -9.74 1.51 3.33
C PHE A 141 -8.68 1.07 4.34
N LEU A 142 -7.68 1.93 4.58
CA LEU A 142 -6.65 1.71 5.58
C LEU A 142 -6.81 2.67 6.75
N PRO A 143 -6.42 2.26 7.97
CA PRO A 143 -6.24 3.15 9.11
C PRO A 143 -4.92 3.94 9.01
N ILE A 144 -4.59 4.38 7.78
CA ILE A 144 -3.44 5.20 7.42
C ILE A 144 -4.00 6.41 6.69
N THR A 145 -3.60 7.60 7.13
CA THR A 145 -4.07 8.82 6.47
C THR A 145 -3.43 8.97 5.09
N LEU A 146 -4.10 9.70 4.19
CA LEU A 146 -3.51 10.04 2.90
C LEU A 146 -2.18 10.78 3.07
N ASP A 147 -2.09 11.70 4.04
CA ASP A 147 -0.86 12.43 4.34
C ASP A 147 0.29 11.50 4.75
N GLU A 148 0.03 10.49 5.58
CA GLU A 148 1.04 9.48 5.93
C GLU A 148 1.49 8.67 4.71
N ALA A 149 0.56 8.30 3.83
CA ALA A 149 0.90 7.63 2.58
C ALA A 149 1.75 8.51 1.66
N ILE A 150 1.47 9.82 1.59
CA ILE A 150 2.27 10.80 0.84
C ILE A 150 3.65 11.00 1.47
N ASN A 151 3.77 10.99 2.80
CA ASN A 151 5.06 11.05 3.48
C ASN A 151 5.91 9.80 3.19
N ALA A 152 5.29 8.61 3.15
CA ALA A 152 5.97 7.40 2.71
C ALA A 152 6.45 7.49 1.25
N LEU A 153 5.64 8.11 0.38
CA LEU A 153 6.01 8.38 -1.02
C LEU A 153 7.22 9.31 -1.11
N GLU A 154 7.18 10.46 -0.45
CA GLU A 154 8.30 11.41 -0.37
C GLU A 154 9.57 10.73 0.17
N TRP A 155 9.47 10.01 1.28
CA TRP A 155 10.61 9.33 1.86
C TRP A 155 11.23 8.32 0.88
N CYS A 156 10.39 7.55 0.18
CA CYS A 156 10.88 6.61 -0.84
C CYS A 156 11.55 7.34 -1.99
N LEU A 157 10.96 8.40 -2.54
CA LEU A 157 11.57 9.18 -3.62
C LEU A 157 12.94 9.75 -3.22
N ASN A 158 13.10 10.14 -1.95
CA ASN A 158 14.33 10.73 -1.46
C ASN A 158 15.41 9.73 -1.04
N ASN A 159 15.02 8.52 -0.64
CA ASN A 159 15.94 7.58 0.02
C ASN A 159 16.05 6.21 -0.67
N ARG A 160 15.15 5.92 -1.60
CA ARG A 160 15.04 4.62 -2.26
C ARG A 160 15.05 4.89 -3.76
N GLY A 161 15.90 4.20 -4.53
CA GLY A 161 15.97 4.35 -5.99
C GLY A 161 14.74 3.78 -6.69
N VAL A 162 13.56 4.33 -6.44
CA VAL A 162 12.26 3.88 -6.96
C VAL A 162 12.07 4.35 -8.40
N SER A 163 11.48 3.49 -9.23
CA SER A 163 11.18 3.85 -10.62
C SER A 163 9.85 4.60 -10.73
N ILE A 164 9.91 5.89 -11.06
CA ILE A 164 8.72 6.73 -11.28
C ILE A 164 7.87 6.20 -12.43
N THR A 165 8.49 5.73 -13.51
CA THR A 165 7.78 5.09 -14.63
C THR A 165 6.99 3.86 -14.19
N ARG A 166 7.55 3.01 -13.32
CA ARG A 166 6.80 1.87 -12.76
C ARG A 166 5.67 2.33 -11.86
N MET A 167 5.92 3.30 -10.97
CA MET A 167 4.89 3.87 -10.10
C MET A 167 3.72 4.47 -10.91
N GLN A 168 4.00 5.25 -11.95
CA GLN A 168 2.96 5.82 -12.83
C GLN A 168 2.10 4.73 -13.48
N ARG A 169 2.72 3.65 -13.95
CA ARG A 169 1.99 2.52 -14.55
C ARG A 169 1.08 1.83 -13.52
N TYR A 170 1.56 1.58 -12.30
CA TYR A 170 0.73 1.04 -11.23
C TYR A 170 -0.39 2.02 -10.85
N ALA A 171 -0.10 3.32 -10.73
CA ALA A 171 -1.07 4.35 -10.40
C ALA A 171 -2.19 4.43 -11.45
N THR A 172 -1.83 4.30 -12.73
CA THR A 172 -2.79 4.28 -13.85
C THR A 172 -3.70 3.06 -13.77
N ARG A 173 -3.15 1.86 -13.49
CA ARG A 173 -3.95 0.63 -13.27
C ARG A 173 -4.88 0.74 -12.06
N ARG A 174 -4.49 1.51 -11.05
CA ARG A 174 -5.33 1.83 -9.88
C ARG A 174 -6.27 3.03 -10.10
N TYR A 175 -6.34 3.58 -11.31
CA TYR A 175 -7.15 4.76 -11.66
C TYR A 175 -6.84 6.01 -10.82
N ILE A 176 -5.62 6.10 -10.29
CA ILE A 176 -5.10 7.24 -9.53
C ILE A 176 -3.90 7.91 -10.21
N GLY A 177 -3.69 7.65 -11.51
CA GLY A 177 -2.56 8.21 -12.27
C GLY A 177 -2.52 9.74 -12.27
N TRP A 178 -3.69 10.39 -12.37
CA TRP A 178 -3.80 11.85 -12.28
C TRP A 178 -3.39 12.34 -10.88
N PHE A 179 -3.91 11.70 -9.82
CA PHE A 179 -3.62 12.05 -8.43
C PHE A 179 -2.14 11.88 -8.11
N PHE A 180 -1.54 10.78 -8.57
CA PHE A 180 -0.12 10.52 -8.42
C PHE A 180 0.73 11.60 -9.10
N SER A 181 0.39 12.00 -10.34
CA SER A 181 1.11 13.07 -11.03
C SER A 181 1.00 14.42 -10.31
N ILE A 182 -0.18 14.78 -9.78
CA ILE A 182 -0.36 15.99 -8.96
C ILE A 182 0.48 15.91 -7.69
N SER A 183 0.50 14.75 -7.03
CA SER A 183 1.28 14.55 -5.80
C SER A 183 2.77 14.72 -6.05
N LEU A 184 3.30 14.16 -7.14
CA LEU A 184 4.71 14.36 -7.55
C LEU A 184 5.02 15.84 -7.81
N TYR A 185 4.17 16.52 -8.58
CA TYR A 185 4.33 17.95 -8.86
C TYR A 185 4.33 18.76 -7.57
N SER A 186 3.36 18.53 -6.69
CA SER A 186 3.25 19.23 -5.40
C SER A 186 4.47 18.98 -4.52
N LEU A 187 5.02 17.77 -4.46
CA LEU A 187 6.22 17.48 -3.67
C LEU A 187 7.44 18.24 -4.21
N VAL A 188 7.59 18.35 -5.52
CA VAL A 188 8.69 19.12 -6.13
C VAL A 188 8.51 20.62 -5.94
N GLU A 189 7.32 21.15 -6.21
CA GLU A 189 7.00 22.58 -6.05
C GLU A 189 7.26 23.06 -4.61
N ASN A 190 6.94 22.22 -3.63
CA ASN A 190 7.20 22.48 -2.21
C ASN A 190 8.64 22.14 -1.77
N LYS A 191 9.56 21.85 -2.70
CA LYS A 191 10.97 21.50 -2.44
C LYS A 191 11.17 20.31 -1.49
N ARG A 192 10.17 19.43 -1.42
CA ARG A 192 10.19 18.19 -0.61
C ARG A 192 10.90 17.05 -1.33
N VAL A 193 10.89 17.07 -2.66
CA VAL A 193 11.63 16.14 -3.53
C VAL A 193 12.44 16.94 -4.55
N ASN A 194 13.65 16.48 -4.86
CA ASN A 194 14.50 17.13 -5.86
C ASN A 194 13.93 16.92 -7.26
N GLU A 195 13.68 18.01 -7.99
CA GLU A 195 13.13 17.97 -9.35
C GLU A 195 13.98 17.14 -10.33
N ASN A 196 15.30 17.11 -10.14
CA ASN A 196 16.24 16.40 -11.01
C ASN A 196 16.10 14.87 -10.91
N TRP A 197 15.38 14.36 -9.92
CA TRP A 197 15.09 12.93 -9.77
C TRP A 197 13.83 12.51 -10.53
N ILE A 198 13.07 13.47 -11.06
CA ILE A 198 11.79 13.24 -11.73
C ILE A 198 11.92 13.60 -13.21
N ASP A 199 11.50 12.70 -14.09
CA ASP A 199 11.40 13.01 -15.52
C ASP A 199 10.45 14.20 -15.73
N PRO A 200 10.89 15.29 -16.41
CA PRO A 200 10.11 16.51 -16.57
C PRO A 200 8.70 16.29 -17.14
N ARG A 201 8.50 15.24 -17.94
CA ARG A 201 7.18 14.90 -18.51
C ARG A 201 6.14 14.58 -17.44
N TYR A 202 6.55 13.97 -16.32
CA TYR A 202 5.64 13.69 -15.20
C TYR A 202 5.29 14.97 -14.43
N LEU A 203 6.25 15.89 -14.29
CA LEU A 203 6.02 17.19 -13.64
C LEU A 203 5.08 18.07 -14.47
N GLU A 204 5.28 18.11 -15.79
CA GLU A 204 4.40 18.86 -16.71
C GLU A 204 2.97 18.29 -16.72
N SER A 205 2.84 16.96 -16.70
CA SER A 205 1.54 16.29 -16.54
C SER A 205 0.89 16.64 -15.20
N GLY A 206 1.66 16.59 -14.11
CA GLY A 206 1.19 16.92 -12.76
C GLY A 206 0.73 18.37 -12.63
N LYS A 207 1.50 19.33 -13.17
CA LYS A 207 1.15 20.75 -13.21
C LYS A 207 -0.15 20.99 -13.96
N ARG A 208 -0.30 20.45 -15.18
CA ARG A 208 -1.55 20.56 -15.96
C ARG A 208 -2.75 20.00 -15.22
N ASN A 209 -2.60 18.84 -14.58
CA ASN A 209 -3.67 18.24 -13.79
C ASN A 209 -4.01 19.07 -12.55
N TYR A 210 -3.02 19.66 -11.89
CA TYR A 210 -3.20 20.55 -10.74
C TYR A 210 -3.95 21.83 -11.12
N GLU A 211 -3.53 22.48 -12.21
CA GLU A 211 -4.19 23.67 -12.77
C GLU A 211 -5.65 23.37 -13.18
N ALA A 212 -5.89 22.21 -13.79
CA ALA A 212 -7.24 21.77 -14.16
C ALA A 212 -8.15 21.55 -12.94
N VAL A 213 -7.63 21.01 -11.84
CA VAL A 213 -8.38 20.83 -10.58
C VAL A 213 -8.68 22.17 -9.92
N LEU A 214 -7.73 23.13 -9.96
CA LEU A 214 -7.94 24.48 -9.41
C LEU A 214 -8.80 25.39 -10.31
N GLY A 215 -9.11 24.96 -11.53
CA GLY A 215 -9.84 25.78 -12.50
C GLY A 215 -9.02 26.93 -13.11
N VAL A 216 -7.70 26.90 -12.97
CA VAL A 216 -6.78 27.90 -13.53
C VAL A 216 -6.54 27.53 -15.00
N GLY A 217 -7.33 28.10 -15.91
CA GLY A 217 -7.25 27.80 -17.35
C GLY A 217 -8.59 27.78 -18.09
N ARG A 218 -9.72 27.96 -17.38
CA ARG A 218 -11.01 28.31 -18.00
C ARG A 218 -11.22 29.82 -17.87
N ARG A 219 -10.54 30.60 -18.72
CA ARG A 219 -10.90 31.98 -19.04
C ARG A 219 -10.80 32.15 -20.54
#